data_AF-A0A101EK04-F1
#
_entry.id   AF-A0A101EK04-F1
#
_cell.length_a   1.000
_cell.length_b   1.000
_cell.length_c   1.000
_cell.angle_alpha   90.00
_cell.angle_beta   90.00
_cell.angle_gamma   90.00
#
_symmetry.space_group_name_H-M   'P 1'
#
loop_
_entity.id
_entity.type
_entity.pdbx_description
1 polymer ?
#
loop_
_entity_poly.entity_id
_entity_poly.type
_entity_poly.pdbx_seq_one_letter_code
_entity_poly.pdbx_strand_id
1 'polypeptide(L)'
;MMEFIKDFQRMNIYLAYNVNVDAIVYLNEKHIENLIKEFGAENIKKRIDEYPREINEPLDFVARLIHALKTGKPQAVPLVSVETDRWFDSRFKYDS
;
A
#
# COMPACT_ATOMS: atom_id res chain seq x y z
N MET A 1 31.88 15.38 -5.82
CA MET A 1 31.06 14.49 -6.68
C MET A 1 31.92 13.45 -7.39
N MET A 2 32.96 13.86 -8.13
CA MET A 2 33.94 12.93 -8.75
C MET A 2 34.68 12.04 -7.73
N GLU A 3 35.05 12.57 -6.56
CA GLU A 3 35.75 11.79 -5.51
C GLU A 3 34.83 10.74 -4.87
N PHE A 4 33.60 11.12 -4.52
CA PHE A 4 32.59 10.19 -3.96
C PHE A 4 32.33 8.97 -4.86
N ILE A 5 32.23 9.18 -6.19
CA ILE A 5 32.04 8.08 -7.14
C ILE A 5 33.27 7.17 -7.18
N LYS A 6 34.47 7.74 -7.12
CA LYS A 6 35.73 6.94 -7.10
C LYS A 6 35.84 6.07 -5.86
N ASP A 7 35.38 6.56 -4.72
CA ASP A 7 35.39 5.80 -3.47
C ASP A 7 34.33 4.70 -3.49
N PHE A 8 33.12 5.00 -4.00
CA PHE A 8 32.05 4.01 -4.14
C PHE A 8 32.43 2.86 -5.09
N GLN A 9 33.14 3.15 -6.19
CA GLN A 9 33.61 2.14 -7.14
C GLN A 9 34.57 1.10 -6.54
N ARG A 10 35.18 1.39 -5.39
CA ARG A 10 36.11 0.47 -4.71
C ARG A 10 35.43 -0.39 -3.65
N MET A 11 34.12 -0.22 -3.42
CA MET A 11 33.37 -0.97 -2.43
C MET A 11 32.90 -2.32 -2.99
N ASN A 12 33.06 -3.37 -2.19
CA ASN A 12 32.34 -4.62 -2.36
C ASN A 12 31.17 -4.63 -1.38
N ILE A 13 29.95 -4.83 -1.87
CA ILE A 13 28.73 -4.78 -1.06
C ILE A 13 28.00 -6.12 -1.20
N TYR A 14 27.68 -6.72 -0.07
CA TYR A 14 26.75 -7.85 0.01
C TYR A 14 25.40 -7.33 0.48
N LEU A 15 24.33 -7.63 -0.25
CA LEU A 15 22.97 -7.20 0.06
C LEU A 15 22.09 -8.42 0.34
N ALA A 16 21.43 -8.38 1.48
CA ALA A 16 20.41 -9.31 1.93
C ALA A 16 19.47 -8.56 2.89
N TYR A 17 18.21 -8.94 3.10
CA TYR A 17 17.57 -10.21 2.71
C TYR A 17 16.37 -10.04 1.79
N ASN A 18 15.75 -8.86 1.76
CA ASN A 18 14.45 -8.67 1.12
C ASN A 18 14.60 -8.31 -0.36
N VAL A 19 14.01 -9.16 -1.21
CA VAL A 19 13.72 -8.89 -2.60
C VAL A 19 12.25 -9.24 -2.82
N ASN A 20 11.47 -8.28 -3.33
CA ASN A 20 10.05 -8.43 -3.62
C ASN A 20 9.70 -7.57 -4.84
N VAL A 21 8.46 -7.70 -5.31
CA VAL A 21 7.91 -6.85 -6.38
C VAL A 21 7.13 -5.71 -5.75
N ASP A 22 7.55 -4.48 -6.03
CA ASP A 22 6.77 -3.28 -5.68
C ASP A 22 5.82 -2.95 -6.84
N ALA A 23 4.59 -3.45 -6.76
CA ALA A 23 3.54 -3.11 -7.69
C ALA A 23 2.90 -1.77 -7.28
N ILE A 24 3.11 -0.73 -8.09
CA ILE A 24 2.70 0.65 -7.76
C ILE A 24 1.41 1.01 -8.47
N VAL A 25 0.48 1.60 -7.73
CA VAL A 25 -0.79 2.13 -8.25
C VAL A 25 -0.85 3.63 -7.98
N TYR A 26 -0.97 4.43 -9.05
CA TYR A 26 -1.20 5.87 -8.93
C TYR A 26 -2.67 6.14 -8.60
N LEU A 27 -2.95 6.38 -7.32
CA LEU A 27 -4.30 6.69 -6.85
C LEU A 27 -4.78 8.04 -7.38
N ASN A 28 -6.05 8.08 -7.79
CA ASN A 28 -6.74 9.28 -8.25
C ASN A 28 -8.14 9.32 -7.62
N GLU A 29 -8.85 10.43 -7.81
CA GLU A 29 -10.18 10.64 -7.21
C GLU A 29 -11.17 9.51 -7.54
N LYS A 30 -11.17 9.04 -8.79
CA LYS A 30 -12.05 7.96 -9.24
C LYS A 30 -11.78 6.64 -8.51
N HIS A 31 -10.52 6.33 -8.22
CA HIS A 31 -10.19 5.15 -7.41
C HIS A 31 -10.84 5.25 -6.02
N ILE A 32 -10.69 6.39 -5.36
CA ILE A 32 -11.22 6.59 -4.00
C ILE A 32 -12.75 6.59 -3.99
N GLU A 33 -13.37 7.27 -4.96
CA GLU A 33 -14.83 7.27 -5.11
C GLU A 33 -15.40 5.86 -5.31
N ASN A 34 -14.77 5.04 -6.15
CA ASN A 34 -15.21 3.68 -6.39
C ASN A 34 -15.14 2.82 -5.12
N LEU A 35 -14.06 2.95 -4.33
CA LEU A 35 -13.93 2.25 -3.05
C LEU A 35 -15.01 2.70 -2.06
N ILE A 36 -15.28 4.00 -1.96
CA ILE A 36 -16.34 4.52 -1.07
C ILE A 36 -17.72 4.02 -1.49
N LYS A 37 -18.00 3.96 -2.81
CA LYS A 37 -19.25 3.43 -3.36
C LYS A 37 -19.40 1.92 -3.11
N GLU A 38 -18.31 1.16 -3.23
CA GLU A 38 -18.31 -0.30 -3.05
C GLU A 38 -18.53 -0.70 -1.58
N PHE A 39 -17.83 -0.07 -0.65
CA PHE A 39 -17.85 -0.48 0.77
C PHE A 39 -18.83 0.31 1.63
N GLY A 40 -19.27 1.48 1.18
CA GLY A 40 -20.16 2.37 1.91
C GLY A 40 -19.45 3.21 2.97
N ALA A 41 -19.72 4.52 2.98
CA ALA A 41 -19.03 5.49 3.84
C ALA A 41 -19.14 5.17 5.34
N GLU A 42 -20.30 4.69 5.81
CA GLU A 42 -20.50 4.40 7.24
C GLU A 42 -19.72 3.16 7.70
N ASN A 43 -19.64 2.12 6.87
CA ASN A 43 -18.83 0.94 7.18
C ASN A 43 -17.34 1.30 7.24
N ILE A 44 -16.88 2.13 6.30
CA ILE A 44 -15.51 2.64 6.28
C ILE A 44 -15.21 3.44 7.55
N LYS A 45 -16.07 4.39 7.94
CA LYS A 45 -15.88 5.17 9.17
C LYS A 45 -15.77 4.28 10.40
N LYS A 46 -16.70 3.32 10.53
CA LYS A 46 -16.67 2.35 11.63
C LYS A 46 -15.36 1.56 11.65
N ARG A 47 -14.90 1.07 10.49
CA ARG A 47 -13.63 0.33 10.40
C ARG A 47 -12.40 1.20 10.66
N ILE A 48 -12.45 2.49 10.31
CA ILE A 48 -11.38 3.45 10.67
C ILE A 48 -11.29 3.58 12.20
N ASP A 49 -12.41 3.68 12.89
CA ASP A 49 -12.46 3.78 14.35
C ASP A 49 -11.97 2.49 15.04
N GLU A 50 -12.24 1.32 14.44
CA GLU A 50 -11.71 0.02 14.88
C GLU A 50 -10.18 -0.10 14.66
N TYR A 51 -9.62 0.67 13.73
CA TYR A 51 -8.18 0.77 13.44
C TYR A 51 -7.46 -0.58 13.22
N PRO A 52 -7.81 -1.34 12.15
CA PRO A 52 -7.26 -2.66 11.89
C PRO A 52 -5.75 -2.58 11.65
N ARG A 53 -4.95 -3.39 12.36
CA ARG A 53 -3.47 -3.37 12.28
C ARG A 53 -2.89 -4.30 11.22
N GLU A 54 -3.74 -5.10 10.60
CA GLU A 54 -3.43 -6.04 9.52
C GLU A 54 -4.62 -6.03 8.55
N ILE A 55 -4.38 -6.34 7.28
CA ILE A 55 -5.42 -6.42 6.24
C ILE A 55 -5.85 -7.89 6.10
N ASN A 56 -7.02 -8.23 6.65
CA ASN A 56 -7.63 -9.55 6.54
C ASN A 56 -8.73 -9.58 5.48
N GLU A 57 -9.40 -8.45 5.27
CA GLU A 57 -10.42 -8.27 4.25
C GLU A 57 -10.26 -6.91 3.53
N PRO A 58 -10.82 -6.74 2.31
CA PRO A 58 -10.69 -5.49 1.55
C PRO A 58 -11.11 -4.22 2.30
N LEU A 59 -12.10 -4.32 3.20
CA LEU A 59 -12.57 -3.20 4.00
C LEU A 59 -11.47 -2.66 4.95
N ASP A 60 -10.58 -3.53 5.46
CA ASP A 60 -9.43 -3.11 6.28
C ASP A 60 -8.49 -2.21 5.49
N PHE A 61 -8.18 -2.61 4.26
CA PHE A 61 -7.35 -1.84 3.35
C PHE A 61 -7.97 -0.47 3.08
N VAL A 62 -9.25 -0.43 2.71
CA VAL A 62 -9.96 0.82 2.39
C VAL A 62 -9.98 1.77 3.58
N ALA A 63 -10.25 1.26 4.78
CA ALA A 63 -10.23 2.06 6.01
C ALA A 63 -8.84 2.66 6.27
N ARG A 64 -7.78 1.84 6.21
CA ARG A 64 -6.40 2.31 6.47
C ARG A 64 -5.89 3.25 5.37
N LEU A 65 -6.26 3.02 4.13
CA LEU A 65 -5.95 3.92 3.01
C LEU A 65 -6.59 5.29 3.21
N ILE A 66 -7.90 5.35 3.49
CA ILE A 66 -8.61 6.61 3.70
C ILE A 66 -8.06 7.35 4.93
N HIS A 67 -7.73 6.62 5.99
CA HIS A 67 -7.04 7.21 7.15
C HIS A 67 -5.67 7.80 6.78
N ALA A 68 -4.86 7.10 5.98
CA ALA A 68 -3.55 7.59 5.52
C ALA A 68 -3.69 8.86 4.65
N LEU A 69 -4.66 8.87 3.73
CA LEU A 69 -4.97 10.04 2.90
C LEU A 69 -5.44 11.24 3.74
N LYS A 70 -6.34 11.01 4.70
CA LYS A 70 -6.86 12.05 5.60
C LYS A 70 -5.76 12.66 6.47
N THR A 71 -4.80 11.85 6.91
CA THR A 71 -3.72 12.30 7.82
C THR A 71 -2.46 12.78 7.08
N GLY A 72 -2.33 12.46 5.78
CA GLY A 72 -1.12 12.72 5.01
C GLY A 72 0.10 11.93 5.50
N LYS A 73 -0.10 10.87 6.29
CA LYS A 73 0.99 10.07 6.88
C LYS A 73 1.21 8.78 6.10
N PRO A 74 2.45 8.48 5.67
CA PRO A 74 2.74 7.20 5.03
C PRO A 74 2.56 6.05 6.03
N GLN A 75 2.00 4.94 5.58
CA GLN A 75 1.75 3.76 6.39
C GLN A 75 2.07 2.49 5.61
N ALA A 76 2.59 1.49 6.30
CA ALA A 76 2.69 0.12 5.82
C ALA A 76 1.82 -0.76 6.73
N VAL A 77 0.92 -1.53 6.13
CA VAL A 77 0.01 -2.44 6.85
C VAL A 77 0.14 -3.82 6.18
N PRO A 78 0.44 -4.89 6.94
CA PRO A 78 0.66 -6.21 6.36
C PRO A 78 -0.65 -6.79 5.84
N LEU A 79 -0.58 -7.43 4.68
CA LEU A 79 -1.63 -8.27 4.12
C LEU A 79 -1.46 -9.70 4.63
N VAL A 80 -2.51 -10.28 5.20
CA VAL A 80 -2.46 -11.61 5.83
C VAL A 80 -3.47 -12.61 5.23
N SER A 81 -4.24 -12.21 4.22
CA SER A 81 -5.25 -13.04 3.54
C SER A 81 -4.95 -13.18 2.04
N VAL A 82 -4.96 -14.43 1.55
CA VAL A 82 -4.80 -14.77 0.12
C VAL A 82 -6.05 -14.40 -0.68
N GLU A 83 -7.22 -14.46 -0.08
CA GLU A 83 -8.47 -14.02 -0.72
C GLU A 83 -8.42 -12.51 -1.00
N THR A 84 -7.87 -11.74 -0.07
CA THR A 84 -7.74 -10.29 -0.22
C THR A 84 -6.66 -9.94 -1.24
N ASP A 85 -5.58 -10.73 -1.35
CA ASP A 85 -4.58 -10.61 -2.42
C ASP A 85 -5.22 -10.68 -3.82
N ARG A 86 -6.08 -11.69 -4.05
CA ARG A 86 -6.84 -11.81 -5.31
C ARG A 86 -7.79 -10.64 -5.55
N TRP A 87 -8.34 -10.05 -4.49
CA TRP A 87 -9.17 -8.87 -4.60
C TRP A 87 -8.36 -7.67 -5.12
N PHE A 88 -7.12 -7.47 -4.64
CA PHE A 88 -6.23 -6.42 -5.16
C PHE A 88 -6.01 -6.57 -6.67
N ASP A 89 -5.66 -7.77 -7.14
CA ASP A 89 -5.41 -8.04 -8.56
C ASP A 89 -6.65 -7.82 -9.43
N SER A 90 -7.84 -8.06 -8.89
CA SER A 90 -9.09 -7.85 -9.62
C SER A 90 -9.50 -6.38 -9.73
N ARG A 91 -8.96 -5.50 -8.88
CA ARG A 91 -9.40 -4.10 -8.75
C ARG A 91 -8.38 -3.09 -9.24
N PHE A 92 -7.10 -3.34 -9.02
CA PHE A 92 -6.04 -2.43 -9.42
C PHE A 92 -5.32 -2.98 -10.62
N LYS A 93 -5.13 -2.11 -11.63
CA LYS A 93 -4.17 -2.37 -12.69
C LYS A 93 -2.85 -1.76 -12.25
N TYR A 94 -1.83 -2.59 -12.20
CA TYR A 94 -0.46 -2.15 -11.92
C TYR A 94 0.16 -1.65 -13.23
N ASP A 95 0.95 -0.57 -13.15
CA ASP A 95 1.83 -0.22 -14.27
C ASP A 95 2.89 -1.32 -14.38
N SER A 96 2.96 -1.94 -15.56
CA SER A 96 3.95 -2.96 -15.95
C SER A 96 5.14 -2.35 -16.66
#